data_AF-A0A1U8AJ65-F1
#
_entry.id   AF-A0A1U8AJ65-F1
#
_cell.length_a   1.000
_cell.length_b   1.000
_cell.length_c   1.000
_cell.angle_alpha   90.00
_cell.angle_beta   90.00
_cell.angle_gamma   90.00
#
_symmetry.space_group_name_H-M   'P 1'
#
loop_
_entity.id
_entity.type
_entity.pdbx_description
1 polymer ?
#
loop_
_entity_poly.entity_id
_entity_poly.type
_entity_poly.pdbx_seq_one_letter_code
_entity_poly.pdbx_strand_id
1 'polypeptide(L)'
;MDRRAMAAARLLANDNMSASNSLSNFGVLQLQSLMETLSSTEPHYIRCVKSNNVLKPAIFKNFNIIQQLCCDVVLEAIRISYAGYPTRTFYEFLHRSSVLAPEVLEGNYDDDKVACQMILEKKGLKVRQDNVFLRAGQMAELDARRAEVLGNAARTTQKRIRKMASKMYEKLRREVAAVKIQKNFCRYIARKSFIRLQLLQTGLRAMTAQKEFRLRKQIKAAIMILYIHIIGNDLSKFSQAARETGALNEVKDKLEEPVVDCNSSNLVLHGMKEPIGGCKNGTKEKEEDLEEVEGSDRGQELTRRLKGATETLNTARRCRSKKARKNRQQIAVSKVFARLKGAPFGIGHDKAVRKHKNAVRRQQEACIQDSKEIGDC
;
A
#
# COMPACT_ATOMS: atom_id res chain seq x y z
N MET A 1 -33.14 57.76 8.64
CA MET A 1 -34.32 58.41 8.03
C MET A 1 -34.79 57.55 6.88
N ASP A 2 -36.07 57.17 6.89
CA ASP A 2 -36.58 55.85 6.51
C ASP A 2 -36.58 55.49 5.01
N ARG A 3 -35.98 54.32 4.70
CA ARG A 3 -36.08 53.63 3.39
C ARG A 3 -37.49 53.11 3.09
N ARG A 4 -38.41 53.08 4.07
CA ARG A 4 -39.81 52.65 3.91
C ARG A 4 -40.73 53.76 3.39
N ALA A 5 -40.39 55.03 3.59
CA ALA A 5 -41.23 56.16 3.16
C ALA A 5 -41.20 56.37 1.63
N MET A 6 -40.09 56.03 0.96
CA MET A 6 -40.00 56.13 -0.51
C MET A 6 -40.79 55.05 -1.26
N ALA A 7 -41.06 53.90 -0.63
CA ALA A 7 -41.84 52.82 -1.27
C ALA A 7 -43.35 53.17 -1.29
N ALA A 8 -43.85 53.86 -0.26
CA ALA A 8 -45.26 54.25 -0.18
C ALA A 8 -45.60 55.41 -1.13
N ALA A 9 -44.65 56.32 -1.41
CA ALA A 9 -44.86 57.41 -2.36
C ALA A 9 -44.94 56.96 -3.84
N ARG A 10 -44.53 55.72 -4.16
CA ARG A 10 -44.52 55.19 -5.54
C ARG A 10 -45.85 54.62 -6.02
N LEU A 11 -46.81 54.36 -5.12
CA LEU A 11 -48.11 53.77 -5.51
C LEU A 11 -49.17 54.80 -5.90
N LEU A 12 -48.93 56.11 -5.70
CA LEU A 12 -49.89 57.17 -6.04
C LEU A 12 -49.53 57.93 -7.33
N ALA A 13 -48.50 57.51 -8.07
CA ALA A 13 -48.02 58.21 -9.27
C ALA A 13 -48.25 57.44 -10.59
N ASN A 14 -49.07 56.38 -10.58
CA ASN A 14 -49.32 55.56 -11.78
C ASN A 14 -50.68 55.77 -12.45
N ASP A 15 -51.57 56.57 -11.88
CA ASP A 15 -52.83 56.95 -12.53
C ASP A 15 -52.65 58.30 -13.22
N ASN A 16 -52.01 58.30 -14.39
CA ASN A 16 -52.19 59.27 -15.49
C ASN A 16 -50.99 59.21 -16.44
N MET A 17 -50.93 58.22 -17.33
CA MET A 17 -50.21 58.43 -18.59
C MET A 17 -50.69 57.46 -19.68
N SER A 18 -51.74 57.85 -20.38
CA SER A 18 -52.02 57.40 -21.75
C SER A 18 -50.99 57.99 -22.73
N ALA A 19 -49.69 57.77 -22.49
CA ALA A 19 -48.62 58.25 -23.35
C ALA A 19 -48.22 57.17 -24.36
N SER A 20 -48.54 57.46 -25.63
CA SER A 20 -47.90 56.96 -26.84
C SER A 20 -46.72 55.99 -26.64
N ASN A 21 -46.92 54.74 -27.10
CA ASN A 21 -45.90 53.69 -27.24
C ASN A 21 -44.83 54.09 -28.26
N SER A 22 -44.10 55.18 -28.01
CA SER A 22 -42.97 55.59 -28.82
C SER A 22 -41.74 54.76 -28.44
N LEU A 23 -40.93 54.40 -29.44
CA LEU A 23 -39.70 53.62 -29.25
C LEU A 23 -38.73 54.29 -28.26
N SER A 24 -38.74 55.63 -28.19
CA SER A 24 -37.98 56.42 -27.22
C SER A 24 -38.43 56.19 -25.78
N ASN A 25 -39.74 56.15 -25.52
CA ASN A 25 -40.26 55.94 -24.16
C ASN A 25 -39.93 54.51 -23.67
N PHE A 26 -39.95 53.53 -24.56
CA PHE A 26 -39.55 52.16 -24.23
C PHE A 26 -38.07 52.07 -23.81
N GLY A 27 -37.16 52.69 -24.57
CA GLY A 27 -35.73 52.71 -24.24
C GLY A 27 -35.42 53.41 -22.91
N VAL A 28 -36.15 54.49 -22.60
CA VAL A 28 -36.00 55.21 -21.33
C VAL A 28 -36.46 54.36 -20.15
N LEU A 29 -37.64 53.73 -20.24
CA LEU A 29 -38.17 52.87 -19.18
C LEU A 29 -37.27 51.64 -18.92
N GLN A 30 -36.73 51.04 -19.98
CA GLN A 30 -35.81 49.91 -19.86
C GLN A 30 -34.48 50.34 -19.20
N LEU A 31 -33.93 51.49 -19.58
CA LEU A 31 -32.71 52.02 -18.96
C LEU A 31 -32.95 52.35 -17.49
N GLN A 32 -34.10 52.90 -17.14
CA GLN A 32 -34.44 53.23 -15.75
C GLN A 32 -34.53 51.98 -14.87
N SER A 33 -35.15 50.91 -15.36
CA SER A 33 -35.18 49.60 -14.68
C SER A 33 -33.78 49.00 -14.48
N LEU A 34 -32.91 49.14 -15.49
CA LEU A 34 -31.51 48.72 -15.38
C LEU A 34 -30.75 49.54 -14.33
N MET A 35 -30.93 50.87 -14.31
CA MET A 35 -30.30 51.75 -13.33
C MET A 35 -30.75 51.44 -11.90
N GLU A 36 -32.03 51.10 -11.69
CA GLU A 36 -32.53 50.64 -10.39
C GLU A 36 -31.84 49.33 -9.97
N THR A 37 -31.71 48.38 -10.89
CA THR A 37 -31.02 47.10 -10.62
C THR A 37 -29.55 47.34 -10.25
N LEU A 38 -28.82 48.14 -11.04
CA LEU A 38 -27.42 48.44 -10.79
C LEU A 38 -27.21 49.18 -9.47
N SER A 39 -28.11 50.09 -9.10
CA SER A 39 -28.04 50.83 -7.84
C SER A 39 -28.24 49.97 -6.60
N SER A 40 -28.88 48.81 -6.75
CA SER A 40 -29.05 47.84 -5.66
C SER A 40 -27.82 46.95 -5.44
N THR A 41 -26.88 46.95 -6.38
CA THR A 41 -25.67 46.12 -6.37
C THR A 41 -24.42 46.93 -6.04
N GLU A 42 -23.31 46.25 -5.72
CA GLU A 42 -21.99 46.88 -5.62
C GLU A 42 -21.34 46.91 -7.02
N PRO A 43 -21.19 48.09 -7.68
CA PRO A 43 -20.70 48.16 -9.04
C PRO A 43 -19.18 48.03 -9.10
N HIS A 44 -18.69 47.14 -9.96
CA HIS A 44 -17.28 47.07 -10.34
C HIS A 44 -17.09 47.59 -11.77
N TYR A 45 -16.35 48.70 -11.91
CA TYR A 45 -16.15 49.37 -13.20
C TYR A 45 -14.93 48.82 -13.94
N ILE A 46 -15.11 48.44 -15.21
CA ILE A 46 -14.05 48.09 -16.15
C ILE A 46 -14.10 49.08 -17.31
N ARG A 47 -13.00 49.82 -17.53
CA ARG A 47 -12.88 50.79 -18.63
C ARG A 47 -12.04 50.20 -19.76
N CYS A 48 -12.60 50.14 -20.97
CA CYS A 48 -11.86 49.73 -22.16
C CYS A 48 -11.13 50.92 -22.76
N VAL A 49 -9.85 50.75 -23.12
CA VAL A 49 -9.03 51.79 -23.77
C VAL A 49 -8.56 51.30 -25.13
N LYS A 50 -8.82 52.09 -26.18
CA LYS A 50 -8.38 51.78 -27.54
C LYS A 50 -6.97 52.33 -27.77
N SER A 51 -6.01 51.44 -27.99
CA SER A 51 -4.58 51.77 -28.13
C SER A 51 -4.23 52.52 -29.42
N ASN A 52 -4.89 52.17 -30.53
CA ASN A 52 -4.74 52.84 -31.82
C ASN A 52 -5.99 52.68 -32.70
N ASN A 53 -6.16 53.61 -33.65
CA ASN A 53 -7.27 53.57 -34.61
C ASN A 53 -7.00 52.69 -35.84
N VAL A 54 -5.77 52.19 -35.99
CA VAL A 54 -5.32 51.38 -37.13
C VAL A 54 -5.59 49.87 -36.88
N LEU A 55 -6.07 49.52 -35.69
CA LEU A 55 -6.38 48.15 -35.25
C LEU A 55 -5.19 47.19 -35.35
N LYS A 56 -3.97 47.70 -35.20
CA LYS A 56 -2.74 46.89 -35.22
C LYS A 56 -2.22 46.63 -33.80
N PRO A 57 -1.70 45.44 -33.50
CA PRO A 57 -1.08 45.16 -32.21
C PRO A 57 0.20 46.00 -32.03
N ALA A 58 0.61 46.21 -30.77
CA ALA A 58 1.85 46.88 -30.36
C ALA A 58 2.04 48.36 -30.78
N ILE A 59 1.04 48.99 -31.41
CA ILE A 59 1.07 50.44 -31.68
C ILE A 59 0.30 51.19 -30.60
N PHE A 60 0.97 52.09 -29.90
CA PHE A 60 0.41 52.89 -28.81
C PHE A 60 0.49 54.38 -29.16
N LYS A 61 -0.67 55.04 -29.29
CA LYS A 61 -0.74 56.49 -29.58
C LYS A 61 -1.09 57.28 -28.32
N ASN A 62 -0.10 57.95 -27.73
CA ASN A 62 -0.24 58.68 -26.45
C ASN A 62 -1.41 59.66 -26.43
N PHE A 63 -1.53 60.53 -27.44
CA PHE A 63 -2.53 61.59 -27.47
C PHE A 63 -3.97 61.04 -27.37
N ASN A 64 -4.29 60.04 -28.19
CA ASN A 64 -5.63 59.43 -28.22
C ASN A 64 -5.99 58.77 -26.89
N ILE A 65 -4.99 58.24 -26.18
CA ILE A 65 -5.19 57.53 -24.92
C ILE A 65 -5.34 58.51 -23.76
N ILE A 66 -4.53 59.56 -23.71
CA ILE A 66 -4.68 60.63 -22.72
C ILE A 66 -6.07 61.27 -22.86
N GLN A 67 -6.50 61.58 -24.09
CA GLN A 67 -7.84 62.12 -24.32
C GLN A 67 -8.94 61.16 -23.85
N GLN A 68 -8.82 59.86 -24.15
CA GLN A 68 -9.75 58.86 -23.61
C GLN A 68 -9.75 58.90 -22.07
N LEU A 69 -8.60 58.82 -21.41
CA LEU A 69 -8.51 58.84 -19.94
C LEU A 69 -9.11 60.11 -19.30
N CYS A 70 -9.02 61.26 -19.98
CA CYS A 70 -9.63 62.51 -19.56
C CYS A 70 -11.16 62.50 -19.71
N CYS A 71 -11.67 62.16 -20.90
CA CYS A 71 -13.12 62.05 -21.16
C CYS A 71 -13.77 60.96 -20.30
N ASP A 72 -12.99 59.94 -20.00
CA ASP A 72 -13.39 58.79 -19.22
C ASP A 72 -13.37 59.05 -17.71
N VAL A 73 -12.95 60.25 -17.29
CA VAL A 73 -12.88 60.68 -15.89
C VAL A 73 -11.95 59.77 -15.06
N VAL A 74 -11.09 58.98 -15.71
CA VAL A 74 -10.20 58.03 -15.03
C VAL A 74 -9.18 58.79 -14.18
N LEU A 75 -8.62 59.89 -14.70
CA LEU A 75 -7.66 60.71 -13.95
C LEU A 75 -8.30 61.39 -12.74
N GLU A 76 -9.55 61.81 -12.86
CA GLU A 76 -10.28 62.41 -11.75
C GLU A 76 -10.71 61.36 -10.72
N ALA A 77 -11.10 60.15 -11.16
CA ALA A 77 -11.34 59.02 -10.26
C ALA A 77 -10.06 58.62 -9.50
N ILE A 78 -8.90 58.64 -10.16
CA ILE A 78 -7.60 58.48 -9.50
C ILE A 78 -7.38 59.60 -8.50
N ARG A 79 -7.59 60.87 -8.87
CA ARG A 79 -7.44 62.02 -7.97
C ARG A 79 -8.33 61.91 -6.73
N ILE A 80 -9.59 61.54 -6.91
CA ILE A 80 -10.56 61.27 -5.84
C ILE A 80 -10.11 60.06 -5.00
N SER A 81 -9.53 59.02 -5.60
CA SER A 81 -9.02 57.86 -4.86
C SER A 81 -7.77 58.19 -4.03
N TYR A 82 -6.95 59.14 -4.47
CA TYR A 82 -5.78 59.63 -3.73
C TYR A 82 -6.15 60.67 -2.65
N ALA A 83 -7.17 61.48 -2.89
CA ALA A 83 -7.67 62.49 -1.94
C ALA A 83 -8.68 61.92 -0.93
N GLY A 84 -9.46 60.94 -1.37
CA GLY A 84 -10.40 60.18 -0.55
C GLY A 84 -9.68 59.11 0.25
N TYR A 85 -10.34 58.66 1.30
CA TYR A 85 -9.89 57.49 2.06
C TYR A 85 -10.98 56.44 1.90
N PRO A 86 -10.66 55.18 1.54
CA PRO A 86 -11.65 54.12 1.44
C PRO A 86 -12.27 53.89 2.82
N THR A 87 -13.49 54.37 2.99
CA THR A 87 -14.24 54.26 4.25
C THR A 87 -14.51 52.78 4.52
N ARG A 88 -13.98 52.24 5.62
CA ARG A 88 -14.40 50.94 6.17
C ARG A 88 -15.07 51.14 7.53
N THR A 89 -16.02 50.27 7.82
CA THR A 89 -16.62 50.18 9.16
C THR A 89 -15.57 49.67 10.15
N PHE A 90 -15.68 50.09 11.42
CA PHE A 90 -14.73 49.71 12.47
C PHE A 90 -14.62 48.18 12.62
N TYR A 91 -15.75 47.50 12.61
CA TYR A 91 -15.81 46.03 12.68
C TYR A 91 -15.01 45.34 11.58
N GLU A 92 -15.17 45.78 10.32
CA GLU A 92 -14.47 45.17 9.18
C GLU A 92 -12.96 45.42 9.25
N PHE A 93 -12.56 46.61 9.72
CA PHE A 93 -11.16 46.92 9.98
C PHE A 93 -10.59 46.01 11.07
N LEU A 94 -11.24 45.92 12.24
CA LEU A 94 -10.80 45.09 13.36
C LEU A 94 -10.65 43.63 12.98
N HIS A 95 -11.66 43.04 12.34
CA HIS A 95 -11.59 41.65 11.91
C HIS A 95 -10.37 41.38 11.00
N ARG A 96 -9.97 42.39 10.21
CA ARG A 96 -8.84 42.30 9.30
C ARG A 96 -7.49 42.59 9.97
N SER A 97 -7.40 43.63 10.79
CA SER A 97 -6.15 44.14 11.38
C SER A 97 -5.81 43.56 12.75
N SER A 98 -6.75 42.88 13.41
CA SER A 98 -6.60 42.20 14.70
C SER A 98 -5.32 41.36 14.81
N VAL A 99 -4.96 40.65 13.74
CA VAL A 99 -3.75 39.81 13.66
C VAL A 99 -2.45 40.61 13.84
N LEU A 100 -2.45 41.91 13.56
CA LEU A 100 -1.26 42.77 13.64
C LEU A 100 -0.92 43.23 15.06
N ALA A 101 -1.89 43.14 15.98
CA ALA A 101 -1.77 43.55 17.37
C ALA A 101 -2.71 42.70 18.24
N PRO A 102 -2.38 41.41 18.46
CA PRO A 102 -3.21 40.51 19.24
C PRO A 102 -3.44 40.98 20.69
N GLU A 103 -2.55 41.82 21.22
CA GLU A 103 -2.65 42.38 22.57
C GLU A 103 -3.86 43.31 22.75
N VAL A 104 -4.32 43.93 21.66
CA VAL A 104 -5.50 44.82 21.69
C VAL A 104 -6.81 44.04 21.76
N LEU A 105 -6.81 42.76 21.34
CA LEU A 105 -7.99 41.89 21.40
C LEU A 105 -8.18 41.23 22.77
N GLU A 106 -7.16 41.23 23.62
CA GLU A 106 -7.25 40.68 24.98
C GLU A 106 -7.94 41.65 25.96
N GLY A 107 -7.99 42.95 25.61
CA GLY A 107 -8.77 43.93 26.35
C GLY A 107 -10.25 43.83 25.98
N ASN A 108 -11.12 43.74 26.99
CA ASN A 108 -12.57 43.70 26.82
C ASN A 108 -13.07 45.13 26.55
N TYR A 109 -12.89 45.61 25.32
CA TYR A 109 -13.35 46.93 24.91
C TYR A 109 -14.74 46.80 24.30
N ASP A 110 -15.75 47.40 24.96
CA ASP A 110 -17.12 47.47 24.43
C ASP A 110 -17.23 48.38 23.19
N ASP A 111 -16.20 49.18 22.90
CA ASP A 111 -16.15 50.11 21.78
C ASP A 111 -15.06 49.72 20.76
N ASP A 112 -15.50 49.25 19.59
CA ASP A 112 -14.67 48.92 18.43
C ASP A 112 -13.76 50.08 17.99
N LYS A 113 -14.17 51.34 18.25
CA LYS A 113 -13.41 52.54 17.89
C LYS A 113 -12.09 52.64 18.67
N VAL A 114 -12.12 52.31 19.96
CA VAL A 114 -10.95 52.35 20.84
C VAL A 114 -9.94 51.29 20.43
N ALA A 115 -10.41 50.07 20.14
CA ALA A 115 -9.57 49.00 19.64
C ALA A 115 -8.93 49.36 18.28
N CYS A 116 -9.68 49.97 17.35
CA CYS A 116 -9.14 50.45 16.08
C CYS A 116 -8.05 51.50 16.28
N GLN A 117 -8.27 52.44 17.19
CA GLN A 117 -7.34 53.52 17.47
C GLN A 117 -6.02 52.99 18.04
N MET A 118 -6.07 52.06 19.00
CA MET A 118 -4.86 51.44 19.56
C MET A 118 -4.03 50.69 18.51
N ILE A 119 -4.67 49.96 17.60
CA ILE A 119 -3.99 49.25 16.50
C ILE A 119 -3.29 50.25 15.57
N LEU A 120 -3.96 51.36 15.26
CA LEU A 120 -3.46 52.39 14.35
C LEU A 120 -2.34 53.21 14.98
N GLU A 121 -2.45 53.58 16.25
CA GLU A 121 -1.40 54.26 17.02
C GLU A 121 -0.13 53.42 17.09
N LYS A 122 -0.25 52.11 17.37
CA LYS A 122 0.87 51.17 17.37
C LYS A 122 1.58 51.07 16.01
N LYS A 123 0.89 51.42 14.91
CA LYS A 123 1.44 51.45 13.55
C LYS A 123 1.77 52.85 13.03
N GLY A 124 1.59 53.90 13.85
CA GLY A 124 1.88 55.29 13.47
C GLY A 124 0.88 55.91 12.49
N LEU A 125 -0.33 55.36 12.41
CA LEU A 125 -1.39 55.82 11.50
C LEU A 125 -2.44 56.62 12.30
N LYS A 126 -2.92 57.74 11.74
CA LYS A 126 -3.90 58.63 12.40
C LYS A 126 -5.32 58.28 11.98
N VAL A 127 -6.23 58.13 12.95
CA VAL A 127 -7.68 58.06 12.72
C VAL A 127 -8.25 59.46 12.55
N ARG A 128 -9.24 59.63 11.67
CA ARG A 128 -10.02 60.87 11.53
C ARG A 128 -11.51 60.52 11.64
N GLN A 129 -12.17 60.81 12.77
CA GLN A 129 -13.63 60.66 12.98
C GLN A 129 -14.21 59.22 12.89
N ASP A 130 -15.55 59.12 12.86
CA ASP A 130 -16.44 57.95 13.04
C ASP A 130 -16.32 56.84 11.99
N ASN A 131 -15.27 56.84 11.18
CA ASN A 131 -14.86 55.71 10.34
C ASN A 131 -13.33 55.69 10.19
N VAL A 132 -12.75 54.54 9.83
CA VAL A 132 -11.30 54.44 9.63
C VAL A 132 -10.95 54.96 8.23
N PHE A 133 -10.45 56.19 8.14
CA PHE A 133 -9.98 56.81 6.91
C PHE A 133 -8.45 56.65 6.77
N LEU A 134 -8.00 55.76 5.89
CA LEU A 134 -6.58 55.51 5.59
C LEU A 134 -6.20 56.03 4.19
N ARG A 135 -5.06 56.71 4.04
CA ARG A 135 -4.62 57.21 2.72
C ARG A 135 -4.34 56.06 1.77
N ALA A 136 -4.38 56.34 0.47
CA ALA A 136 -3.93 55.42 -0.56
C ALA A 136 -2.53 54.85 -0.23
N GLY A 137 -2.39 53.52 -0.28
CA GLY A 137 -1.16 52.79 0.07
C GLY A 137 -1.06 52.31 1.52
N GLN A 138 -1.64 53.02 2.50
CA GLN A 138 -1.54 52.64 3.92
C GLN A 138 -2.27 51.31 4.21
N MET A 139 -3.42 51.08 3.57
CA MET A 139 -4.12 49.80 3.65
C MET A 139 -3.32 48.65 3.04
N ALA A 140 -2.64 48.90 1.91
CA ALA A 140 -1.81 47.89 1.26
C ALA A 140 -0.59 47.53 2.14
N GLU A 141 -0.01 48.50 2.84
CA GLU A 141 1.08 48.26 3.79
C GLU A 141 0.61 47.43 5.00
N LEU A 142 -0.55 47.75 5.58
CA LEU A 142 -1.15 46.95 6.66
C LEU A 142 -1.44 45.51 6.19
N ASP A 143 -1.96 45.34 4.97
CA ASP A 143 -2.22 44.04 4.37
C ASP A 143 -0.95 43.23 4.11
N ALA A 144 0.12 43.89 3.66
CA ALA A 144 1.42 43.25 3.45
C ALA A 144 2.00 42.72 4.77
N ARG A 145 1.98 43.54 5.83
CA ARG A 145 2.42 43.13 7.17
C ARG A 145 1.55 41.99 7.72
N ARG A 146 0.24 42.02 7.47
CA ARG A 146 -0.68 40.95 7.90
C ARG A 146 -0.34 39.65 7.20
N ALA A 147 -0.10 39.70 5.89
CA ALA A 147 0.29 38.53 5.10
C ALA A 147 1.62 37.93 5.58
N GLU A 148 2.56 38.76 6.02
CA GLU A 148 3.83 38.30 6.59
C GLU A 148 3.63 37.53 7.91
N VAL A 149 2.85 38.09 8.84
CA VAL A 149 2.54 37.44 10.14
C VAL A 149 1.83 36.11 9.92
N LEU A 150 0.79 36.08 9.08
CA LEU A 150 0.08 34.85 8.74
C LEU A 150 1.00 33.84 8.03
N GLY A 151 1.87 34.31 7.16
CA GLY A 151 2.88 33.49 6.49
C GLY A 151 3.86 32.84 7.48
N ASN A 152 4.32 33.58 8.49
CA ASN A 152 5.19 33.07 9.54
C ASN A 152 4.49 32.02 10.44
N ALA A 153 3.24 32.28 10.80
CA ALA A 153 2.42 31.33 11.55
C ALA A 153 2.20 30.03 10.75
N ALA A 154 1.83 30.15 9.47
CA ALA A 154 1.67 29.01 8.57
C ALA A 154 2.96 28.20 8.42
N ARG A 155 4.12 28.86 8.23
CA ARG A 155 5.44 28.22 8.17
C ARG A 155 5.73 27.41 9.44
N THR A 156 5.44 27.96 10.61
CA THR A 156 5.67 27.31 11.90
C THR A 156 4.78 26.07 12.08
N THR A 157 3.49 26.20 11.77
CA THR A 157 2.53 25.09 11.81
C THR A 157 2.93 23.98 10.84
N GLN A 158 3.27 24.33 9.60
CA GLN A 158 3.72 23.37 8.61
C GLN A 158 5.02 22.66 9.03
N LYS A 159 5.98 23.36 9.64
CA LYS A 159 7.22 22.77 10.16
C LYS A 159 6.93 21.70 11.23
N ARG A 160 6.00 21.98 12.14
CA ARG A 160 5.57 21.02 13.18
C ARG A 160 4.91 19.79 12.57
N ILE A 161 3.98 19.99 11.63
CA ILE A 161 3.29 18.88 10.94
C ILE A 161 4.28 17.99 10.19
N ARG A 162 5.20 18.57 9.42
CA ARG A 162 6.23 17.81 8.69
C ARG A 162 7.12 17.00 9.63
N LYS A 163 7.52 17.57 10.77
CA LYS A 163 8.29 16.86 11.81
C LYS A 163 7.52 15.68 12.40
N MET A 164 6.22 15.85 12.66
CA MET A 164 5.38 14.76 13.16
C MET A 164 5.22 13.63 12.13
N ALA A 165 4.99 13.99 10.86
CA ALA A 165 4.92 13.01 9.78
C ALA A 165 6.23 12.21 9.63
N SER A 166 7.39 12.87 9.71
CA SER A 166 8.70 12.22 9.69
C SER A 166 8.89 11.24 10.85
N LYS A 167 8.47 11.61 12.08
CA LYS A 167 8.52 10.69 13.23
C LYS A 167 7.63 9.46 13.03
N MET A 168 6.42 9.63 12.48
CA MET A 168 5.51 8.52 12.19
C MET A 168 6.10 7.57 11.14
N TYR A 169 6.73 8.13 10.10
CA TYR A 169 7.41 7.34 9.07
C TYR A 169 8.56 6.50 9.65
N GLU A 170 9.40 7.08 10.51
CA GLU A 170 10.49 6.33 11.15
C GLU A 170 9.97 5.21 12.06
N LYS A 171 8.84 5.41 12.76
CA LYS A 171 8.19 4.34 13.53
C LYS A 171 7.75 3.19 12.62
N LEU A 172 7.05 3.50 11.52
CA LEU A 172 6.61 2.50 10.55
C LEU A 172 7.80 1.76 9.92
N ARG A 173 8.88 2.48 9.61
CA ARG A 173 10.11 1.89 9.06
C ARG A 173 10.73 0.87 10.01
N ARG A 174 10.78 1.17 11.31
CA ARG A 174 11.28 0.24 12.35
C ARG A 174 10.39 -1.00 12.46
N GLU A 175 9.08 -0.83 12.47
CA GLU A 175 8.13 -1.96 12.52
C GLU A 175 8.30 -2.89 11.31
N VAL A 176 8.41 -2.34 10.10
CA VAL A 176 8.67 -3.14 8.88
C VAL A 176 10.02 -3.86 8.96
N ALA A 177 11.06 -3.22 9.49
CA ALA A 177 12.37 -3.84 9.69
C ALA A 177 12.30 -5.01 10.68
N ALA A 178 11.61 -4.85 11.81
CA ALA A 178 11.41 -5.90 12.81
C ALA A 178 10.73 -7.14 12.20
N VAL A 179 9.67 -6.95 11.42
CA VAL A 179 8.98 -8.05 10.72
C VAL A 179 9.89 -8.76 9.71
N LYS A 180 10.75 -8.02 9.00
CA LYS A 180 11.74 -8.62 8.07
C LYS A 180 12.76 -9.48 8.83
N ILE A 181 13.28 -8.99 9.95
CA ILE A 181 14.22 -9.73 10.80
C ILE A 181 13.58 -11.00 11.34
N GLN A 182 12.40 -10.90 11.94
CA GLN A 182 11.64 -12.04 12.46
C GLN A 182 11.38 -13.09 11.37
N LYS A 183 10.92 -12.66 10.19
CA LYS A 183 10.69 -13.57 9.05
C LYS A 183 11.96 -14.32 8.64
N ASN A 184 13.09 -13.62 8.55
CA ASN A 184 14.35 -14.23 8.15
C ASN A 184 14.88 -15.19 9.23
N PHE A 185 14.72 -14.84 10.50
CA PHE A 185 15.10 -15.69 11.63
C PHE A 185 14.28 -16.97 11.68
N CYS A 186 12.95 -16.89 11.59
CA CYS A 186 12.08 -18.08 11.54
C CYS A 186 12.40 -18.96 10.33
N ARG A 187 12.73 -18.37 9.17
CA ARG A 187 13.19 -19.12 7.99
C ARG A 187 14.51 -19.85 8.27
N TYR A 188 15.46 -19.20 8.93
CA TYR A 188 16.74 -19.81 9.28
C TYR A 188 16.55 -21.03 10.19
N ILE A 189 15.74 -20.90 11.24
CA ILE A 189 15.41 -22.02 12.14
C ILE A 189 14.77 -23.18 11.35
N ALA A 190 13.76 -22.89 10.53
CA ALA A 190 13.08 -23.91 9.72
C ALA A 190 14.00 -24.61 8.71
N ARG A 191 14.96 -23.88 8.12
CA ARG A 191 15.97 -24.46 7.23
C ARG A 191 16.92 -25.37 7.99
N LYS A 192 17.39 -24.94 9.17
CA LYS A 192 18.29 -25.72 10.01
C LYS A 192 17.64 -27.04 10.46
N SER A 193 16.37 -27.02 10.86
CA SER A 193 15.64 -28.25 11.20
C SER A 193 15.42 -29.14 9.99
N PHE A 194 15.06 -28.57 8.84
CA PHE A 194 14.88 -29.33 7.60
C PHE A 194 16.16 -30.06 7.15
N ILE A 195 17.31 -29.37 7.15
CA ILE A 195 18.60 -29.97 6.77
C ILE A 195 18.97 -31.10 7.74
N ARG A 196 18.76 -30.92 9.05
CA ARG A 196 18.99 -31.99 10.05
C ARG A 196 18.13 -33.22 9.77
N LEU A 197 16.83 -33.03 9.52
CA LEU A 197 15.93 -34.14 9.19
C LEU A 197 16.33 -34.83 7.88
N GLN A 198 16.76 -34.08 6.87
CA GLN A 198 17.22 -34.63 5.60
C GLN A 198 18.49 -35.48 5.76
N LEU A 199 19.46 -35.02 6.57
CA LEU A 199 20.66 -35.79 6.91
C LEU A 199 20.33 -37.08 7.67
N LEU A 200 19.41 -37.01 8.63
CA LEU A 200 18.95 -38.20 9.35
C LEU A 200 18.23 -39.19 8.43
N GLN A 201 17.33 -38.72 7.57
CA GLN A 201 16.61 -39.57 6.61
C GLN A 201 17.53 -40.25 5.60
N THR A 202 18.53 -39.52 5.08
CA THR A 202 19.52 -40.08 4.15
C THR A 202 20.39 -41.14 4.85
N GLY A 203 20.78 -40.91 6.11
CA GLY A 203 21.46 -41.90 6.93
C GLY A 203 20.61 -43.17 7.16
N LEU A 204 19.35 -43.02 7.55
CA LEU A 204 18.43 -44.17 7.74
C LEU A 204 18.27 -44.98 6.45
N ARG A 205 18.05 -44.33 5.30
CA ARG A 205 17.93 -44.99 3.99
C ARG A 205 19.20 -45.74 3.60
N ALA A 206 20.37 -45.19 3.90
CA ALA A 206 21.64 -45.87 3.67
C ALA A 206 21.78 -47.12 4.56
N MET A 207 21.39 -47.02 5.83
CA MET A 207 21.43 -48.16 6.76
C MET A 207 20.47 -49.28 6.36
N THR A 208 19.23 -48.96 5.96
CA THR A 208 18.26 -49.97 5.49
C THR A 208 18.77 -50.67 4.23
N ALA A 209 19.30 -49.91 3.25
CA ALA A 209 19.89 -50.48 2.04
C ALA A 209 21.09 -51.40 2.35
N GLN A 210 21.95 -51.01 3.29
CA GLN A 210 23.06 -51.86 3.72
C GLN A 210 22.61 -53.14 4.44
N LYS A 211 21.57 -53.08 5.28
CA LYS A 211 21.00 -54.26 5.93
C LYS A 211 20.42 -55.23 4.89
N GLU A 212 19.62 -54.73 3.95
CA GLU A 212 19.08 -55.54 2.85
C GLU A 212 20.19 -56.18 2.00
N PHE A 213 21.23 -55.42 1.67
CA PHE A 213 22.37 -55.93 0.92
C PHE A 213 23.11 -57.06 1.68
N ARG A 214 23.35 -56.89 2.98
CA ARG A 214 23.96 -57.92 3.83
C ARG A 214 23.12 -59.21 3.87
N LEU A 215 21.80 -59.09 4.05
CA LEU A 215 20.87 -60.22 4.04
C LEU A 215 20.90 -60.95 2.69
N ARG A 216 20.85 -60.22 1.56
CA ARG A 216 20.95 -60.82 0.23
C ARG A 216 22.25 -61.60 0.04
N LYS A 217 23.38 -61.09 0.55
CA LYS A 217 24.67 -61.81 0.51
C LYS A 217 24.64 -63.10 1.34
N GLN A 218 24.07 -63.05 2.54
CA GLN A 218 23.93 -64.22 3.42
C GLN A 218 23.01 -65.28 2.82
N ILE A 219 21.86 -64.88 2.27
CA ILE A 219 20.90 -65.80 1.62
C ILE A 219 21.55 -66.47 0.41
N LYS A 220 22.25 -65.73 -0.46
CA LYS A 220 22.97 -66.31 -1.60
C LYS A 220 24.03 -67.32 -1.16
N ALA A 221 24.80 -67.02 -0.11
CA ALA A 221 25.79 -67.95 0.43
C ALA A 221 25.13 -69.21 1.01
N ALA A 222 24.02 -69.07 1.75
CA ALA A 222 23.27 -70.20 2.30
C ALA A 222 22.68 -71.09 1.21
N ILE A 223 22.06 -70.51 0.18
CA ILE A 223 21.57 -71.25 -0.99
C ILE A 223 22.70 -72.01 -1.69
N MET A 224 23.87 -71.39 -1.84
CA MET A 224 25.03 -72.03 -2.46
C MET A 224 25.54 -73.22 -1.63
N ILE A 225 25.60 -73.09 -0.31
CA ILE A 225 25.96 -74.19 0.60
C ILE A 225 24.94 -75.33 0.52
N LEU A 226 23.65 -75.02 0.55
CA LEU A 226 22.58 -76.02 0.42
C LEU A 226 22.64 -76.74 -0.94
N TYR A 227 22.91 -76.00 -2.02
CA TYR A 227 23.06 -76.56 -3.35
C TYR A 227 24.23 -77.55 -3.43
N ILE A 228 25.41 -77.18 -2.89
CA ILE A 228 26.57 -78.07 -2.80
C ILE A 228 26.26 -79.31 -1.96
N HIS A 229 25.54 -79.15 -0.85
CA HIS A 229 25.17 -80.27 0.02
C HIS A 229 24.20 -81.26 -0.65
N ILE A 230 23.20 -80.77 -1.39
CA ILE A 230 22.25 -81.62 -2.13
C ILE A 230 23.00 -82.43 -3.20
N ILE A 231 23.81 -81.76 -4.02
CA ILE A 231 24.64 -82.44 -5.04
C ILE A 231 25.57 -83.47 -4.40
N GLY A 232 26.23 -83.11 -3.28
CA GLY A 232 27.09 -84.04 -2.56
C GLY A 232 26.33 -85.27 -2.01
N ASN A 233 25.11 -85.08 -1.50
CA ASN A 233 24.28 -86.20 -1.02
C ASN A 233 23.78 -87.09 -2.17
N ASP A 234 23.42 -86.51 -3.31
CA ASP A 234 23.00 -87.27 -4.50
C ASP A 234 24.17 -88.06 -5.11
N LEU A 235 25.39 -87.48 -5.15
CA LEU A 235 26.61 -88.21 -5.50
C LEU A 235 26.94 -89.32 -4.49
N SER A 236 26.72 -89.08 -3.20
CA SER A 236 26.96 -90.09 -2.15
C SER A 236 26.03 -91.29 -2.31
N LYS A 237 24.73 -91.05 -2.52
CA LYS A 237 23.72 -92.08 -2.82
C LYS A 237 24.03 -92.82 -4.11
N PHE A 238 24.46 -92.11 -5.17
CA PHE A 238 24.89 -92.71 -6.42
C PHE A 238 26.12 -93.62 -6.23
N SER A 239 27.10 -93.21 -5.40
CA SER A 239 28.27 -94.04 -5.08
C SER A 239 27.94 -95.31 -4.28
N GLN A 240 26.84 -95.27 -3.52
CA GLN A 240 26.38 -96.37 -2.67
C GLN A 240 25.55 -97.36 -3.51
N ALA A 241 24.68 -96.86 -4.38
CA ALA A 241 23.96 -97.66 -5.39
C ALA A 241 24.92 -98.32 -6.42
N ALA A 242 26.00 -97.63 -6.81
CA ALA A 242 27.04 -98.18 -7.68
C ALA A 242 27.88 -99.29 -6.98
N ARG A 243 27.98 -99.27 -5.64
CA ARG A 243 28.60 -100.34 -4.85
C ARG A 243 27.70 -101.57 -4.71
N GLU A 244 26.38 -101.39 -4.74
CA GLU A 244 25.39 -102.49 -4.63
C GLU A 244 25.12 -103.19 -5.98
N THR A 245 25.41 -102.56 -7.11
CA THR A 245 25.14 -103.10 -8.46
C THR A 245 26.34 -103.69 -9.20
N GLY A 246 27.55 -103.65 -8.62
CA GLY A 246 28.73 -104.32 -9.19
C GLY A 246 29.18 -103.82 -10.57
N ALA A 247 28.76 -102.63 -10.99
CA ALA A 247 29.06 -102.06 -12.32
C ALA A 247 29.99 -100.83 -12.24
N LEU A 248 30.96 -100.83 -11.31
CA LEU A 248 31.85 -99.68 -11.11
C LEU A 248 32.86 -99.50 -12.26
N ASN A 249 33.11 -100.53 -13.06
CA ASN A 249 34.08 -100.47 -14.17
C ASN A 249 33.44 -100.33 -15.56
N GLU A 250 32.12 -100.48 -15.71
CA GLU A 250 31.46 -100.44 -17.03
C GLU A 250 30.79 -99.07 -17.33
N VAL A 251 30.63 -98.21 -16.31
CA VAL A 251 30.06 -96.86 -16.45
C VAL A 251 31.15 -95.77 -16.48
N LYS A 252 32.37 -96.08 -16.01
CA LYS A 252 33.51 -95.16 -16.07
C LYS A 252 33.85 -94.77 -17.52
N ASP A 253 33.69 -95.70 -18.46
CA ASP A 253 33.90 -95.46 -19.90
C ASP A 253 32.73 -94.75 -20.59
N LYS A 254 31.59 -94.52 -19.91
CA LYS A 254 30.41 -93.86 -20.48
C LYS A 254 30.15 -92.44 -19.94
N LEU A 255 31.00 -91.92 -19.06
CA LEU A 255 30.87 -90.57 -18.49
C LEU A 255 31.98 -89.57 -18.90
N GLU A 256 32.96 -89.98 -19.71
CA GLU A 256 33.99 -89.06 -20.24
C GLU A 256 33.54 -88.23 -21.46
N GLU A 257 32.36 -88.46 -22.03
CA GLU A 257 31.78 -87.66 -23.13
C GLU A 257 30.50 -86.88 -22.73
N PRO A 258 30.52 -86.04 -21.68
CA PRO A 258 30.01 -84.66 -21.87
C PRO A 258 30.66 -83.59 -20.97
N VAL A 259 31.85 -83.81 -20.41
CA VAL A 259 32.49 -82.82 -19.49
C VAL A 259 33.07 -81.59 -20.21
N VAL A 260 33.00 -81.52 -21.53
CA VAL A 260 33.52 -80.38 -22.31
C VAL A 260 32.59 -79.15 -22.31
N ASP A 261 31.29 -79.27 -21.97
CA ASP A 261 30.33 -78.17 -22.19
C ASP A 261 29.88 -77.36 -20.96
N CYS A 262 30.37 -77.64 -19.75
CA CYS A 262 29.96 -76.88 -18.54
C CYS A 262 30.94 -75.77 -18.12
N ASN A 263 32.06 -75.58 -18.83
CA ASN A 263 32.97 -74.45 -18.62
C ASN A 263 32.51 -73.15 -19.29
N SER A 264 31.39 -73.16 -20.03
CA SER A 264 30.78 -71.97 -20.63
C SER A 264 29.87 -71.18 -19.68
N SER A 265 29.56 -71.71 -18.49
CA SER A 265 28.71 -71.01 -17.49
C SER A 265 29.47 -70.36 -16.32
N ASN A 266 30.81 -70.43 -16.31
CA ASN A 266 31.64 -69.74 -15.31
C ASN A 266 31.99 -68.29 -15.67
N LEU A 267 31.29 -67.70 -16.65
CA LEU A 267 31.55 -66.35 -17.13
C LEU A 267 30.55 -65.29 -16.64
N VAL A 268 30.13 -65.26 -15.37
CA VAL A 268 29.57 -64.01 -14.78
C VAL A 268 29.81 -63.92 -13.26
N LEU A 269 31.04 -64.08 -12.75
CA LEU A 269 31.35 -63.64 -11.36
C LEU A 269 32.80 -63.17 -11.16
N HIS A 270 33.46 -62.64 -12.20
CA HIS A 270 34.70 -61.88 -12.03
C HIS A 270 34.49 -60.43 -12.44
N GLY A 271 34.07 -59.61 -11.49
CA GLY A 271 33.86 -58.20 -11.79
C GLY A 271 33.40 -57.31 -10.66
N MET A 272 33.77 -57.55 -9.39
CA MET A 272 33.81 -56.48 -8.38
C MET A 272 34.89 -56.78 -7.34
N LYS A 273 36.10 -56.27 -7.62
CA LYS A 273 37.18 -56.11 -6.64
C LYS A 273 36.84 -54.89 -5.77
N GLU A 274 36.99 -55.09 -4.46
CA GLU A 274 36.88 -54.19 -3.29
C GLU A 274 37.33 -52.71 -3.47
N PRO A 275 36.96 -51.73 -2.59
CA PRO A 275 37.04 -51.87 -1.12
C PRO A 275 35.99 -51.15 -0.25
N ILE A 276 35.83 -51.63 0.98
CA ILE A 276 36.01 -50.88 2.24
C ILE A 276 36.13 -51.95 3.34
N GLY A 277 37.38 -52.24 3.71
CA GLY A 277 37.73 -52.82 4.99
C GLY A 277 37.72 -51.73 6.06
N GLY A 278 37.20 -52.06 7.24
CA GLY A 278 37.21 -51.20 8.42
C GLY A 278 35.90 -51.27 9.19
N CYS A 279 36.00 -51.51 10.50
CA CYS A 279 34.91 -51.62 11.46
C CYS A 279 34.06 -52.90 11.38
N LYS A 280 34.70 -54.05 11.60
CA LYS A 280 34.10 -55.09 12.44
C LYS A 280 34.63 -54.90 13.86
N ASN A 281 33.70 -54.66 14.79
CA ASN A 281 33.70 -54.93 16.24
C ASN A 281 32.91 -53.81 16.93
N GLY A 282 31.63 -54.06 17.20
CA GLY A 282 30.75 -53.13 17.93
C GLY A 282 29.25 -53.22 17.59
N THR A 283 28.84 -54.02 16.61
CA THR A 283 27.45 -54.09 16.13
C THR A 283 26.68 -55.33 16.60
N LYS A 284 26.98 -55.82 17.81
CA LYS A 284 26.11 -56.79 18.51
C LYS A 284 25.49 -56.25 19.80
N GLU A 285 25.99 -55.13 20.33
CA GLU A 285 25.42 -54.51 21.56
C GLU A 285 24.42 -53.39 21.28
N LYS A 286 24.18 -52.99 20.01
CA LYS A 286 23.28 -51.85 19.67
C LYS A 286 21.99 -52.24 18.97
N GLU A 287 21.74 -53.53 18.75
CA GLU A 287 20.48 -54.01 18.17
C GLU A 287 19.41 -54.32 19.24
N GLU A 288 19.79 -54.57 20.49
CA GLU A 288 18.84 -54.66 21.62
C GLU A 288 18.38 -53.27 22.12
N ASP A 289 19.23 -52.24 22.04
CA ASP A 289 18.92 -50.87 22.50
C ASP A 289 17.87 -50.10 21.64
N LEU A 290 17.50 -50.60 20.45
CA LEU A 290 16.62 -49.87 19.52
C LEU A 290 15.15 -50.32 19.59
N GLU A 291 14.86 -51.56 19.99
CA GLU A 291 13.48 -52.02 20.24
C GLU A 291 13.00 -51.65 21.65
N GLU A 292 13.91 -51.45 22.62
CA GLU A 292 13.56 -51.01 23.98
C GLU A 292 13.16 -49.52 24.05
N VAL A 293 13.60 -48.70 23.09
CA VAL A 293 13.34 -47.24 23.05
C VAL A 293 11.99 -46.89 22.44
N GLU A 294 11.43 -47.71 21.53
CA GLU A 294 10.07 -47.52 21.01
C GLU A 294 8.97 -47.93 22.02
N GLY A 295 9.28 -48.86 22.93
CA GLY A 295 8.41 -49.29 24.03
C GLY A 295 8.46 -48.42 25.29
N SER A 296 9.50 -47.59 25.46
CA SER A 296 9.69 -46.72 26.63
C SER A 296 8.77 -45.47 26.60
N ASP A 297 8.29 -45.03 27.78
CA ASP A 297 7.50 -43.78 27.97
C ASP A 297 8.13 -42.56 27.27
N ARG A 298 9.48 -42.52 27.16
CA ARG A 298 10.22 -41.46 26.44
C ARG A 298 10.04 -41.52 24.92
N GLY A 299 9.95 -42.70 24.32
CA GLY A 299 9.73 -42.89 22.88
C GLY A 299 8.30 -42.51 22.46
N GLN A 300 7.32 -42.87 23.30
CA GLN A 300 5.92 -42.46 23.09
C GLN A 300 5.73 -40.95 23.26
N GLU A 301 6.40 -40.31 24.22
CA GLU A 301 6.42 -38.85 24.41
C GLU A 301 7.05 -38.12 23.22
N LEU A 302 8.18 -38.62 22.69
CA LEU A 302 8.80 -38.06 21.48
C LEU A 302 7.89 -38.17 20.26
N THR A 303 7.14 -39.26 20.13
CA THR A 303 6.17 -39.46 19.05
C THR A 303 4.96 -38.53 19.19
N ARG A 304 4.46 -38.30 20.41
CA ARG A 304 3.42 -37.29 20.70
C ARG A 304 3.90 -35.86 20.39
N ARG A 305 5.13 -35.53 20.78
CA ARG A 305 5.76 -34.23 20.48
C ARG A 305 5.97 -34.01 18.98
N LEU A 306 6.37 -35.06 18.24
CA LEU A 306 6.49 -35.00 16.79
C LEU A 306 5.12 -34.80 16.13
N LYS A 307 4.06 -35.49 16.57
CA LYS A 307 2.68 -35.26 16.10
C LYS A 307 2.23 -33.82 16.34
N GLY A 308 2.41 -33.29 17.56
CA GLY A 308 2.07 -31.90 17.89
C GLY A 308 2.90 -30.87 17.10
N ALA A 309 4.18 -31.16 16.83
CA ALA A 309 5.03 -30.32 15.98
C ALA A 309 4.57 -30.32 14.51
N THR A 310 4.09 -31.46 13.99
CA THR A 310 3.49 -31.51 12.64
C THR A 310 2.16 -30.78 12.54
N GLU A 311 1.30 -30.87 13.55
CA GLU A 311 0.02 -30.16 13.59
C GLU A 311 0.21 -28.64 13.64
N THR A 312 1.12 -28.16 14.51
CA THR A 312 1.49 -26.74 14.58
C THR A 312 2.15 -26.21 13.29
N LEU A 313 2.93 -27.04 12.60
CA LEU A 313 3.45 -26.69 11.27
C LEU A 313 2.35 -26.61 10.21
N ASN A 314 1.35 -27.49 10.27
CA ASN A 314 0.22 -27.52 9.35
C ASN A 314 -0.73 -26.34 9.56
N THR A 315 -1.03 -25.96 10.80
CA THR A 315 -1.81 -24.74 11.12
C THR A 315 -1.07 -23.48 10.66
N ALA A 316 0.23 -23.37 10.94
CA ALA A 316 1.06 -22.25 10.46
C ALA A 316 1.16 -22.18 8.93
N ARG A 317 1.14 -23.33 8.23
CA ARG A 317 1.08 -23.38 6.75
C ARG A 317 -0.27 -22.88 6.24
N ARG A 318 -1.37 -23.29 6.87
CA ARG A 318 -2.74 -22.84 6.53
C ARG A 318 -2.89 -21.33 6.74
N CYS A 319 -2.37 -20.79 7.85
CA CYS A 319 -2.45 -19.36 8.12
C CYS A 319 -1.55 -18.49 7.21
N ARG A 320 -0.38 -18.99 6.80
CA ARG A 320 0.43 -18.34 5.75
C ARG A 320 -0.29 -18.28 4.40
N SER A 321 -1.03 -19.33 4.03
CA SER A 321 -1.84 -19.36 2.80
C SER A 321 -2.97 -18.32 2.84
N LYS A 322 -3.71 -18.24 3.95
CA LYS A 322 -4.77 -17.23 4.15
C LYS A 322 -4.22 -15.79 4.09
N LYS A 323 -3.08 -15.54 4.75
CA LYS A 323 -2.42 -14.21 4.71
C LYS A 323 -1.94 -13.81 3.31
N ALA A 324 -1.48 -14.78 2.51
CA ALA A 324 -1.13 -14.53 1.11
C ALA A 324 -2.38 -14.22 0.25
N ARG A 325 -3.51 -14.88 0.48
CA ARG A 325 -4.81 -14.60 -0.18
C ARG A 325 -5.30 -13.19 0.11
N LYS A 326 -5.31 -12.79 1.40
CA LYS A 326 -5.65 -11.42 1.83
C LYS A 326 -4.80 -10.35 1.14
N ASN A 327 -3.48 -10.55 1.09
CA ASN A 327 -2.58 -9.62 0.40
C ASN A 327 -2.89 -9.49 -1.11
N ARG A 328 -3.21 -10.61 -1.79
CA ARG A 328 -3.62 -10.58 -3.21
C ARG A 328 -4.93 -9.83 -3.42
N GLN A 329 -5.92 -10.03 -2.55
CA GLN A 329 -7.20 -9.31 -2.60
C GLN A 329 -7.02 -7.81 -2.37
N GLN A 330 -6.19 -7.41 -1.41
CA GLN A 330 -5.93 -5.99 -1.11
C GLN A 330 -5.22 -5.26 -2.27
N ILE A 331 -4.31 -5.94 -2.97
CA ILE A 331 -3.67 -5.44 -4.19
C ILE A 331 -4.70 -5.32 -5.34
N ALA A 332 -5.61 -6.29 -5.48
CA ALA A 332 -6.66 -6.25 -6.49
C ALA A 332 -7.61 -5.06 -6.29
N VAL A 333 -8.05 -4.81 -5.05
CA VAL A 333 -8.89 -3.66 -4.69
C VAL A 333 -8.19 -2.33 -5.02
N SER A 334 -6.89 -2.20 -4.70
CA SER A 334 -6.12 -0.99 -5.04
C SER A 334 -6.00 -0.77 -6.55
N LYS A 335 -5.82 -1.83 -7.35
CA LYS A 335 -5.76 -1.75 -8.81
C LYS A 335 -7.09 -1.30 -9.42
N VAL A 336 -8.22 -1.78 -8.88
CA VAL A 336 -9.56 -1.36 -9.32
C VAL A 336 -9.81 0.12 -9.01
N PHE A 337 -9.40 0.58 -7.83
CA PHE A 337 -9.51 1.99 -7.43
C PHE A 337 -8.68 2.93 -8.32
N ALA A 338 -7.47 2.49 -8.71
CA ALA A 338 -6.61 3.25 -9.63
C ALA A 338 -7.22 3.38 -11.03
N ARG A 339 -7.88 2.32 -11.55
CA ARG A 339 -8.58 2.36 -12.84
C ARG A 339 -9.79 3.30 -12.83
N LEU A 340 -10.52 3.38 -11.72
CA LEU A 340 -11.67 4.29 -11.58
C LEU A 340 -11.26 5.78 -11.54
N LYS A 341 -10.04 6.10 -11.07
CA LYS A 341 -9.52 7.47 -11.07
C LYS A 341 -9.07 7.99 -12.44
N GLY A 342 -8.87 7.11 -13.43
CA GLY A 342 -8.33 7.45 -14.75
C GLY A 342 -9.30 7.34 -15.92
N ALA A 343 -10.59 7.05 -15.68
CA ALA A 343 -11.56 6.85 -16.76
C ALA A 343 -12.25 8.18 -17.18
N PRO A 344 -12.34 8.49 -18.48
CA PRO A 344 -13.08 9.66 -18.96
C PRO A 344 -14.61 9.50 -18.79
N PHE A 345 -15.29 10.59 -18.44
CA PHE A 345 -16.73 10.62 -18.18
C PHE A 345 -17.53 10.51 -19.49
N GLY A 346 -18.22 9.38 -19.68
CA GLY A 346 -19.09 9.14 -20.85
C GLY A 346 -20.43 8.48 -20.47
N ILE A 347 -21.41 8.55 -21.38
CA ILE A 347 -22.80 8.07 -21.19
C ILE A 347 -22.78 6.53 -21.11
N GLY A 348 -22.81 6.00 -19.88
CA GLY A 348 -22.59 4.57 -19.57
C GLY A 348 -21.70 4.35 -18.34
N HIS A 349 -21.01 5.40 -17.88
CA HIS A 349 -20.14 5.41 -16.70
C HIS A 349 -20.87 4.90 -15.44
N ASP A 350 -22.14 5.25 -15.24
CA ASP A 350 -22.86 4.92 -14.00
C ASP A 350 -23.12 3.42 -13.80
N LYS A 351 -23.49 2.67 -14.84
CA LYS A 351 -23.67 1.21 -14.73
C LYS A 351 -22.33 0.49 -14.49
N ALA A 352 -21.26 0.95 -15.14
CA ALA A 352 -19.93 0.38 -14.97
C ALA A 352 -19.35 0.65 -13.58
N VAL A 353 -19.53 1.89 -13.07
CA VAL A 353 -19.14 2.30 -11.71
C VAL A 353 -19.93 1.50 -10.66
N ARG A 354 -21.24 1.32 -10.84
CA ARG A 354 -22.07 0.52 -9.91
C ARG A 354 -21.61 -0.94 -9.84
N LYS A 355 -21.29 -1.55 -11.00
CA LYS A 355 -20.75 -2.92 -11.08
C LYS A 355 -19.39 -3.05 -10.40
N HIS A 356 -18.49 -2.07 -10.60
CA HIS A 356 -17.17 -2.04 -9.97
C HIS A 356 -17.26 -1.79 -8.45
N LYS A 357 -18.16 -0.91 -7.99
CA LYS A 357 -18.39 -0.63 -6.57
C LYS A 357 -18.89 -1.88 -5.82
N ASN A 358 -19.80 -2.64 -6.44
CA ASN A 358 -20.28 -3.91 -5.89
C ASN A 358 -19.18 -5.00 -5.85
N ALA A 359 -18.31 -5.05 -6.86
CA ALA A 359 -17.18 -5.98 -6.88
C ALA A 359 -16.14 -5.66 -5.79
N VAL A 360 -15.85 -4.37 -5.58
CA VAL A 360 -14.97 -3.90 -4.50
C VAL A 360 -15.55 -4.24 -3.12
N ARG A 361 -16.86 -4.03 -2.93
CA ARG A 361 -17.54 -4.36 -1.66
C ARG A 361 -17.43 -5.84 -1.31
N ARG A 362 -17.70 -6.73 -2.28
CA ARG A 362 -17.54 -8.20 -2.11
C ARG A 362 -16.09 -8.60 -1.79
N GLN A 363 -15.11 -7.95 -2.44
CA GLN A 363 -13.69 -8.20 -2.15
C GLN A 363 -13.27 -7.68 -0.76
N GLN A 364 -13.84 -6.57 -0.28
CA GLN A 364 -13.62 -6.07 1.07
C GLN A 364 -14.24 -6.98 2.14
N GLU A 365 -15.47 -7.45 1.92
CA GLU A 365 -16.15 -8.41 2.81
C GLU A 365 -15.33 -9.72 2.94
N ALA A 366 -14.81 -10.26 1.84
CA ALA A 366 -13.92 -11.43 1.85
C ALA A 366 -12.59 -11.17 2.59
N CYS A 367 -11.99 -9.99 2.41
CA CYS A 367 -10.77 -9.58 3.11
C CYS A 367 -10.98 -9.45 4.64
N ILE A 368 -12.16 -8.99 5.06
CA ILE A 368 -12.55 -8.88 6.47
C ILE A 368 -12.72 -10.27 7.08
N GLN A 369 -13.37 -11.19 6.39
CA GLN A 369 -13.51 -12.58 6.84
C GLN A 369 -12.16 -13.29 6.98
N ASP A 370 -11.29 -13.17 5.97
CA ASP A 370 -9.92 -13.69 6.02
C ASP A 370 -9.11 -13.05 7.18
N SER A 371 -9.46 -11.83 7.61
CA SER A 371 -8.79 -11.16 8.75
C SER A 371 -9.22 -11.71 10.10
N LYS A 372 -10.50 -12.06 10.26
CA LYS A 372 -11.02 -12.70 11.47
C LYS A 372 -10.40 -14.08 11.66
N GLU A 373 -10.39 -14.89 10.60
CA GLU A 373 -9.82 -16.24 10.62
C GLU A 373 -8.28 -16.28 10.78
N ILE A 374 -7.57 -15.17 10.53
CA ILE A 374 -6.13 -15.04 10.83
C ILE A 374 -5.92 -14.61 12.29
N GLY A 375 -6.89 -13.91 12.90
CA GLY A 375 -6.85 -13.54 14.32
C GLY A 375 -7.03 -14.75 15.25
N ASP A 376 -7.78 -15.75 14.81
CA ASP A 376 -8.09 -16.97 15.57
C ASP A 376 -6.98 -18.07 15.51
N CYS A 377 -5.76 -17.79 15.02
CA CYS A 377 -4.80 -18.78 14.48
C CYS A 377 -3.48 -19.00 15.25
#